data_AF-A0A246AAK8-F1
#
_entry.id   AF-A0A246AAK8-F1
#
_cell.length_a   1.000
_cell.length_b   1.000
_cell.length_c   1.000
_cell.angle_alpha   90.00
_cell.angle_beta   90.00
_cell.angle_gamma   90.00
#
_symmetry.space_group_name_H-M   'P 1'
#
loop_
_entity.id
_entity.type
_entity.pdbx_description
1 polymer ?
#
loop_
_entity_poly.entity_id
_entity_poly.type
_entity_poly.pdbx_seq_one_letter_code
_entity_poly.pdbx_strand_id
1 'polypeptide(L)' 'MEELMNQVKSFLGSKAQNIFKKGPAEIEIKVKEGVDAQKLAEDLKQHIVALISEDTIAMISLVDHREMPVDHFSLNQ' A
#
# COMPACT_ATOMS: atom_id res chain seq x y z
N MET A 1 0.68 -11.70 5.50
CA MET A 1 0.01 -11.10 4.31
C MET A 1 -1.40 -10.60 4.59
N GLU A 2 -2.31 -11.42 5.12
CA GLU A 2 -3.66 -10.91 5.47
C GLU A 2 -3.62 -9.78 6.50
N GLU A 3 -2.77 -9.92 7.52
CA GLU A 3 -2.53 -8.88 8.52
C GLU A 3 -2.02 -7.59 7.88
N LEU A 4 -1.00 -7.67 7.02
CA LEU A 4 -0.49 -6.53 6.26
C LEU A 4 -1.61 -5.85 5.45
N MET A 5 -2.41 -6.62 4.73
CA MET A 5 -3.55 -6.08 3.97
C MET A 5 -4.58 -5.41 4.88
N ASN A 6 -4.82 -5.93 6.08
CA ASN A 6 -5.72 -5.32 7.06
C ASN A 6 -5.16 -4.01 7.61
N GLN A 7 -3.86 -3.94 7.89
CA GLN A 7 -3.19 -2.70 8.30
C GLN A 7 -3.26 -1.64 7.19
N VAL A 8 -2.93 -2.02 5.95
CA VAL A 8 -3.05 -1.15 4.77
C VAL A 8 -4.49 -0.65 4.61
N LYS A 9 -5.49 -1.53 4.71
CA LYS A 9 -6.92 -1.17 4.62
C LYS A 9 -7.33 -0.19 5.72
N SER A 10 -6.92 -0.46 6.96
CA SER A 10 -7.23 0.38 8.13
C SER A 10 -6.65 1.78 7.97
N PHE A 11 -5.39 1.88 7.52
CA PHE A 11 -4.72 3.15 7.31
C PHE A 11 -5.33 3.97 6.18
N LEU A 12 -5.56 3.35 5.01
CA LEU A 12 -6.05 4.04 3.83
C LEU A 12 -7.53 4.41 3.94
N GLY A 13 -8.31 3.64 4.70
CA GLY A 13 -9.73 3.87 4.91
C GLY A 13 -10.48 4.10 3.61
N SER A 14 -11.17 5.24 3.49
CA SER A 14 -11.95 5.59 2.31
C SER A 14 -11.13 6.16 1.14
N LYS A 15 -9.82 6.35 1.28
CA LYS A 15 -8.93 6.93 0.25
C LYS A 15 -8.53 5.89 -0.80
N ALA A 16 -8.45 4.63 -0.41
CA ALA A 16 -8.28 3.52 -1.34
C ALA A 16 -9.60 3.24 -2.08
N GLN A 17 -9.49 3.05 -3.39
CA GLN A 17 -10.57 2.48 -4.20
C GLN A 17 -10.55 0.95 -4.09
N ASN A 18 -9.36 0.35 -4.19
CA ASN A 18 -9.20 -1.09 -4.07
C ASN A 18 -7.81 -1.46 -3.55
N ILE A 19 -7.70 -2.60 -2.88
CA ILE A 19 -6.44 -3.15 -2.37
C ILE A 19 -6.45 -4.64 -2.64
N PHE A 20 -5.54 -5.10 -3.50
CA PHE A 20 -5.52 -6.50 -3.93
C PHE A 20 -4.10 -7.05 -4.00
N LYS A 21 -4.00 -8.36 -3.85
CA LYS A 21 -2.73 -9.09 -3.90
C LYS A 21 -2.37 -9.33 -5.37
N LYS A 22 -1.18 -8.88 -5.80
CA LYS A 22 -0.65 -9.14 -7.15
C LYS A 22 0.22 -10.39 -7.25
N GLY A 23 0.84 -10.77 -6.14
CA GLY A 23 1.75 -11.91 -6.07
C GLY A 23 1.89 -12.42 -4.64
N PRO A 24 2.68 -13.49 -4.39
CA PRO A 24 2.81 -14.12 -3.08
C PRO A 24 3.11 -13.13 -1.94
N ALA A 25 3.94 -12.13 -2.23
CA ALA A 25 4.36 -11.06 -1.34
C ALA A 25 4.16 -9.67 -1.98
N GLU A 26 3.18 -9.49 -2.87
CA GLU A 26 2.96 -8.22 -3.56
C GLU A 26 1.52 -7.72 -3.39
N ILE A 27 1.38 -6.43 -3.08
CA ILE A 27 0.10 -5.75 -2.93
C ILE A 27 0.07 -4.57 -3.88
N GLU A 28 -1.05 -4.41 -4.59
CA GLU A 28 -1.37 -3.19 -5.31
C GLU A 28 -2.53 -2.46 -4.64
N ILE A 29 -2.37 -1.15 -4.51
CA ILE A 29 -3.33 -0.22 -3.93
C ILE A 29 -3.74 0.74 -5.04
N LYS A 30 -5.02 0.70 -5.40
CA LYS A 30 -5.63 1.68 -6.29
C LYS A 30 -6.22 2.81 -5.46
N VAL A 31 -5.77 4.03 -5.72
CA VAL A 31 -6.20 5.23 -5.00
C VAL A 31 -7.35 5.91 -5.75
N LYS A 32 -8.30 6.52 -5.02
CA LYS A 32 -9.43 7.24 -5.62
C LYS A 32 -9.00 8.51 -6.37
N GLU A 33 -9.82 8.94 -7.31
CA GLU A 33 -9.64 10.22 -7.99
C GLU A 33 -9.68 11.39 -6.98
N GLY A 34 -8.86 12.42 -7.21
CA GLY A 34 -8.75 13.60 -6.34
C GLY A 34 -7.96 13.39 -5.05
N VAL A 35 -7.46 12.17 -4.82
CA VAL A 35 -6.58 11.85 -3.70
C VAL A 35 -5.12 11.93 -4.16
N ASP A 36 -4.28 12.58 -3.37
CA ASP A 36 -2.84 12.66 -3.61
C ASP A 36 -2.17 11.32 -3.32
N ALA A 37 -2.06 10.48 -4.35
CA ALA A 37 -1.49 9.15 -4.26
C ALA A 37 -0.01 9.15 -3.86
N GLN A 38 0.75 10.18 -4.24
CA GLN A 38 2.17 10.30 -3.91
C GLN A 38 2.35 10.51 -2.42
N LYS A 39 1.64 11.50 -1.86
CA LYS A 39 1.66 11.76 -0.42
C LYS A 39 1.18 10.54 0.38
N LEU A 40 0.17 9.83 -0.13
CA LEU A 40 -0.32 8.61 0.52
C LEU A 40 0.68 7.46 0.51
N ALA A 41 1.48 7.32 -0.54
CA ALA A 41 2.55 6.34 -0.57
C ALA A 41 3.57 6.62 0.53
N GLU A 42 3.99 7.88 0.68
CA GLU A 42 4.94 8.32 1.71
C GLU A 42 4.38 8.11 3.12
N ASP A 43 3.15 8.56 3.37
CA ASP A 43 2.49 8.42 4.68
C ASP A 43 2.30 6.93 5.02
N LEU A 44 1.89 6.09 4.05
CA LEU A 44 1.71 4.66 4.24
C LEU A 44 3.04 3.97 4.56
N LYS A 45 4.11 4.30 3.82
CA LYS A 45 5.45 3.75 4.03
C LYS A 45 5.93 4.03 5.45
N GLN A 46 5.78 5.27 5.92
CA GLN A 46 6.16 5.64 7.29
C GLN A 46 5.32 4.92 8.34
N HIS A 47 4.01 4.82 8.12
CA HIS A 47 3.09 4.20 9.07
C HIS A 47 3.31 2.68 9.17
N ILE A 48 3.45 1.99 8.04
CA ILE A 48 3.42 0.54 8.02
C ILE A 48 4.74 -0.09 8.47
N VAL A 49 5.88 0.55 8.17
CA VAL A 49 7.20 0.09 8.62
C VAL A 49 7.29 0.06 10.15
N ALA A 50 6.55 0.92 10.86
CA ALA A 50 6.51 0.94 12.32
C ALA A 50 5.60 -0.13 12.94
N LEU A 51 4.70 -0.73 12.17
CA LEU A 51 3.64 -1.62 12.68
C LEU A 51 3.83 -3.09 12.32
N ILE A 52 4.55 -3.36 11.24
CA ILE A 52 4.74 -4.72 10.74
C ILE A 52 6.01 -5.35 11.30
N SER A 53 5.96 -6.65 11.54
CA SER A 53 7.10 -7.41 12.03
C SER A 53 8.28 -7.37 11.05
N GLU A 54 9.51 -7.35 11.55
CA GLU A 54 10.75 -7.29 10.77
C GLU A 54 10.94 -8.48 9.80
N ASP A 55 10.21 -9.58 10.00
CA ASP A 55 10.20 -10.75 9.12
C ASP A 55 9.20 -10.65 7.95
N THR A 56 8.36 -9.61 7.94
CA THR A 56 7.34 -9.43 6.90
C THR A 56 7.98 -8.83 5.65
N ILE A 57 8.20 -9.68 4.64
CA ILE A 57 8.69 -9.28 3.33
C ILE A 57 7.50 -9.06 2.40
N ALA A 58 7.35 -7.85 1.88
CA ALA A 58 6.35 -7.53 0.87
C ALA A 58 6.73 -6.33 0.00
N MET A 59 6.30 -6.34 -1.26
CA MET A 59 6.30 -5.17 -2.15
C MET A 59 4.91 -4.56 -2.17
N ILE A 60 4.83 -3.24 -1.95
CA ILE A 60 3.60 -2.47 -2.03
C ILE A 60 3.72 -1.50 -3.19
N SER A 61 2.78 -1.58 -4.13
CA SER A 61 2.66 -0.66 -5.27
C SER A 61 1.40 0.19 -5.12
N LEU A 62 1.51 1.48 -5.37
CA LEU A 62 0.40 2.41 -5.43
C LEU A 62 0.19 2.84 -6.88
N VAL A 63 -1.06 2.75 -7.32
CA VAL A 63 -1.52 3.24 -8.62
C VAL A 63 -2.63 4.27 -8.42
N ASP A 64 -2.73 5.21 -9.35
CA ASP A 64 -3.82 6.17 -9.34
C ASP A 64 -5.15 5.54 -9.82
N HIS A 65 -6.21 6.34 -9.87
CA HIS A 65 -7.53 5.92 -10.35
C HIS A 65 -7.53 5.42 -11.82
N ARG A 66 -6.50 5.76 -12.60
CA ARG A 66 -6.28 5.35 -14.00
C ARG A 66 -5.35 4.14 -14.12
N GLU A 67 -4.97 3.53 -13.00
CA GLU A 67 -4.03 2.41 -12.92
C GLU A 67 -2.61 2.78 -13.39
N MET A 68 -2.29 4.08 -13.38
CA MET A 68 -0.93 4.54 -13.65
C MET A 68 -0.09 4.33 -12.38
N PRO A 69 1.11 3.74 -12.49
CA PRO A 69 2.04 3.63 -11.37
C PRO A 69 2.37 5.00 -10.79
N VAL A 70 2.24 5.13 -9.48
CA VAL A 70 2.61 6.34 -8.73
C VAL A 70 3.89 6.08 -7.97
N ASP A 71 3.88 5.07 -7.09
CA ASP A 71 5.04 4.72 -6.27
C ASP A 71 5.04 3.23 -5.92
N HIS A 72 6.19 2.72 -5.49
CA HIS A 72 6.32 1.39 -4.92
C HIS A 72 7.41 1.35 -3.85
N PHE A 73 7.22 0.51 -2.84
CA PHE A 73 8.23 0.29 -1.80
C PHE A 73 8.17 -1.12 -1.25
N SER A 74 9.33 -1.57 -0.79
CA SER A 74 9.49 -2.87 -0.14
C SER A 74 9.52 -2.74 1.37
N LEU A 75 9.00 -3.75 2.05
CA LEU A 75 9.13 -3.97 3.49
C LEU A 75 10.28 -4.94 3.74
N ASN A 76 11.15 -4.59 4.70
CA ASN A 76 12.23 -5.43 5.23
C ASN A 76 13.14 -6.07 4.17
N GLN A 77 13.58 -5.28 3.19
CA GLN A 77 14.61 -5.65 2.21
C GLN A 77 16.00 -5.26 2.65
#